data_AF-A0A537VH91-F1
#
_entry.id   AF-A0A537VH91-F1
#
_cell.length_a   1.000
_cell.length_b   1.000
_cell.length_c   1.000
_cell.angle_alpha   90.00
_cell.angle_beta   90.00
_cell.angle_gamma   90.00
#
_symmetry.space_group_name_H-M   'P 1'
#
loop_
_entity.id
_entity.type
_entity.pdbx_description
1 polymer ?
#
loop_
_entity_poly.entity_id
_entity_poly.type
_entity_poly.pdbx_seq_one_letter_code
_entity_poly.pdbx_strand_id
1 'polypeptide(L)'
;MIVRCGRCRSELEIPGPGEFVCPACGTRNVARGGVAPDPYSISGAAPASASGLTVPGGGPAPIAPPGPPTDIRWGTCPACRYKFATGEVEAVTCPNCRASLLRSSDGNLGITEG
;
A
#
# COMPACT_ATOMS: atom_id res chain seq x y z
N MET A 1 16.39 -12.20 -9.26
CA MET A 1 15.10 -12.20 -8.53
C MET A 1 14.17 -11.17 -9.13
N ILE A 2 12.87 -11.46 -9.21
CA ILE A 2 11.87 -10.53 -9.76
C ILE A 2 11.36 -9.64 -8.63
N VAL A 3 11.41 -8.32 -8.86
CA VAL A 3 10.91 -7.31 -7.92
C VAL A 3 10.00 -6.32 -8.64
N ARG A 4 9.14 -5.65 -7.87
CA ARG A 4 8.26 -4.57 -8.39
C ARG A 4 8.76 -3.23 -7.90
N CYS A 5 8.82 -2.26 -8.80
CA CYS A 5 9.12 -0.89 -8.40
C CYS A 5 8.04 -0.36 -7.45
N GLY A 6 8.45 0.25 -6.33
CA GLY A 6 7.52 0.85 -5.36
C GLY A 6 6.72 2.03 -5.90
N ARG A 7 7.15 2.63 -7.02
CA ARG A 7 6.50 3.79 -7.66
C ARG A 7 5.61 3.40 -8.84
N CYS A 8 6.19 2.92 -9.94
CA CYS A 8 5.45 2.63 -11.17
C CYS A 8 4.93 1.18 -11.26
N ARG A 9 5.22 0.34 -10.27
CA ARG A 9 4.82 -1.08 -10.21
C ARG A 9 5.35 -1.97 -11.34
N SER A 10 6.24 -1.47 -12.21
CA SER A 10 6.90 -2.29 -13.23
C SER A 10 7.69 -3.43 -12.59
N GLU A 11 7.57 -4.63 -13.17
CA GLU A 11 8.37 -5.80 -12.80
C GLU A 11 9.74 -5.71 -13.47
N LEU A 12 10.78 -6.04 -12.71
CA LEU A 12 12.14 -6.13 -13.21
C LEU A 12 12.93 -7.24 -12.49
N GLU A 13 13.89 -7.80 -13.21
CA GLU A 13 14.82 -8.77 -12.66
C GLU A 13 16.10 -8.09 -12.18
N ILE A 14 16.50 -8.37 -10.93
CA ILE A 14 17.72 -7.85 -10.31
C ILE A 14 18.64 -8.99 -9.87
N PRO A 15 19.97 -8.79 -9.83
CA PRO A 15 20.93 -9.84 -9.51
C PRO A 15 20.82 -10.36 -8.07
N GLY A 16 20.32 -9.54 -7.14
CA GLY A 16 20.19 -9.92 -5.73
C GLY A 16 19.63 -8.79 -4.87
N PRO A 17 19.58 -8.98 -3.54
CA PRO A 17 19.15 -7.93 -2.63
C PRO A 17 20.11 -6.74 -2.67
N GLY A 18 19.58 -5.53 -2.52
CA GLY A 18 20.34 -4.29 -2.60
C GLY A 18 19.56 -3.13 -3.20
N GLU A 19 20.27 -2.02 -3.39
CA GLU A 19 19.73 -0.84 -4.08
C GLU A 19 19.71 -1.03 -5.59
N PHE A 20 18.63 -0.59 -6.24
CA PHE A 20 18.52 -0.61 -7.70
C PHE A 20 17.70 0.58 -8.20
N VAL A 21 17.96 0.99 -9.44
CA VAL A 21 17.20 2.06 -10.12
C VAL A 21 16.21 1.43 -11.08
N CYS A 22 14.94 1.82 -10.99
CA CYS A 22 13.91 1.35 -11.91
C CYS A 22 14.15 1.95 -13.31
N PRO A 23 14.31 1.13 -14.38
CA PRO A 23 14.52 1.64 -15.73
C PRO A 23 13.29 2.35 -16.32
N ALA A 24 12.09 2.05 -15.81
CA ALA A 24 10.85 2.65 -16.31
C ALA A 24 10.57 4.06 -15.78
N CYS A 25 11.02 4.39 -14.56
CA CYS A 25 10.67 5.68 -13.92
C CYS A 25 11.83 6.35 -13.16
N GLY A 26 13.05 5.81 -13.26
CA GLY A 26 14.26 6.36 -12.64
C GLY A 26 14.28 6.34 -11.10
N THR A 27 13.30 5.69 -10.46
CA THR A 27 13.19 5.69 -9.00
C THR A 27 14.18 4.72 -8.36
N ARG A 28 14.89 5.16 -7.32
CA ARG A 28 15.73 4.28 -6.48
C ARG A 28 14.86 3.44 -5.55
N ASN A 29 15.13 2.14 -5.51
CA ASN A 29 14.41 1.15 -4.71
C ASN A 29 15.43 0.31 -3.93
N VAL A 30 14.96 -0.32 -2.85
CA VAL A 30 15.76 -1.25 -2.04
C VAL A 30 15.06 -2.61 -2.04
N ALA A 31 15.69 -3.63 -2.62
CA ALA A 31 15.25 -5.00 -2.49
C ALA A 31 15.85 -5.59 -1.21
N ARG A 32 15.01 -5.77 -0.18
CA ARG A 32 15.39 -6.57 0.99
C ARG A 32 15.24 -8.04 0.62
N GLY A 33 16.31 -8.82 0.82
CA GLY A 33 16.31 -10.26 0.60
C GLY A 33 15.42 -10.94 1.64
N GLY A 34 14.12 -10.95 1.40
CA GLY A 34 13.18 -11.86 2.03
C GLY A 34 12.83 -12.94 1.02
N VAL A 35 12.91 -14.20 1.44
CA VAL A 35 12.24 -15.29 0.71
C VAL A 35 10.81 -14.83 0.49
N ALA A 36 10.36 -14.80 -0.78
CA ALA A 36 8.98 -14.45 -1.09
C ALA A 36 8.08 -15.32 -0.19
N PRO A 37 7.13 -14.74 0.58
CA PRO A 37 6.25 -15.56 1.38
C PRO A 37 5.50 -16.48 0.43
N ASP A 38 5.74 -17.78 0.57
CA ASP A 38 4.96 -18.80 -0.11
C ASP A 38 3.49 -18.62 0.30
N PRO A 39 2.56 -18.45 -0.66
CA PRO A 39 1.16 -18.17 -0.33
C PRO A 39 0.43 -19.37 0.31
N TYR A 40 1.08 -20.53 0.49
CA TYR A 40 0.51 -21.74 1.07
C TYR A 40 1.06 -22.12 2.45
N SER A 41 2.00 -21.38 3.03
CA SER A 41 2.54 -21.70 4.35
C SER A 41 1.69 -21.13 5.50
N ILE A 42 0.58 -21.80 5.84
CA ILE A 42 -0.20 -21.56 7.08
C ILE A 42 0.54 -22.22 8.25
N SER A 43 1.71 -21.71 8.63
CA SER A 43 2.32 -21.87 9.96
C SER A 43 3.62 -21.09 10.05
N GLY A 44 3.64 -20.06 10.88
CA GLY A 44 4.86 -19.30 11.16
C GLY A 44 4.53 -18.07 11.98
N ALA A 45 4.74 -18.17 13.28
CA ALA A 45 4.51 -17.12 14.27
C ALA A 45 5.10 -15.76 13.84
N ALA A 46 4.43 -14.68 14.23
CA ALA A 46 5.04 -13.36 14.28
C ALA A 46 6.39 -13.46 15.00
N PRO A 47 7.49 -12.90 14.46
CA PRO A 47 8.66 -12.70 15.30
C PRO A 47 8.27 -11.65 16.34
N ALA A 48 8.14 -12.13 17.57
CA ALA A 48 8.17 -11.33 18.77
C ALA A 48 9.42 -10.43 18.75
N SER A 49 9.22 -9.19 19.19
CA SER A 49 10.16 -8.43 20.01
C SER A 49 11.64 -8.55 19.64
N ALA A 50 12.11 -7.72 18.70
CA ALA A 50 13.52 -7.39 18.65
C ALA A 50 13.85 -6.38 19.76
N SER A 51 14.14 -6.91 20.95
CA SER A 51 14.93 -6.17 21.94
C SER A 51 16.34 -5.96 21.41
N GLY A 52 16.85 -4.73 21.49
CA GLY A 52 18.29 -4.46 21.62
C GLY A 52 18.98 -3.73 20.48
N LEU A 53 18.94 -2.38 20.52
CA LEU A 53 20.09 -1.55 20.14
C LEU A 53 20.07 -0.29 21.03
N THR A 54 20.73 -0.38 22.19
CA THR A 54 21.00 0.77 23.03
C THR A 54 22.10 1.59 22.37
N VAL A 55 21.76 2.72 21.78
CA VAL A 55 22.73 3.73 21.35
C VAL A 55 22.96 4.66 22.54
N PRO A 56 24.16 4.76 23.14
CA PRO A 56 24.43 5.75 24.17
C PRO A 56 24.60 7.11 23.47
N GLY A 57 23.50 7.83 23.31
CA GLY A 57 23.49 9.16 22.74
C GLY A 57 22.09 9.74 22.77
N GLY A 58 21.87 10.71 23.66
CA GLY A 58 20.63 11.49 23.73
C GLY A 58 20.44 12.33 22.47
N GLY A 59 19.96 11.71 21.41
CA GLY A 59 19.37 12.39 20.26
C GLY A 59 17.91 12.76 20.55
N PRO A 60 17.38 13.84 19.94
CA PRO A 60 15.96 14.15 20.04
C PRO A 60 15.12 12.95 19.58
N ALA A 61 14.02 12.69 20.30
CA ALA A 61 13.16 11.55 20.04
C ALA A 61 12.81 11.45 18.54
N PRO A 62 12.84 10.24 17.94
CA PRO A 62 12.38 10.08 16.58
C PRO A 62 10.94 10.59 16.50
N ILE A 63 10.68 11.50 15.55
CA ILE A 63 9.32 11.92 15.21
C ILE A 63 8.54 10.63 14.95
N ALA A 64 7.50 10.39 15.74
CA ALA A 64 6.65 9.23 15.56
C ALA A 64 6.23 9.18 14.08
N PRO A 65 6.35 8.02 13.40
CA PRO A 65 5.85 7.90 12.05
C PRO A 65 4.39 8.38 12.03
N PRO A 66 3.97 9.13 11.00
CA PRO A 66 2.57 9.50 10.88
C PRO A 66 1.75 8.23 11.05
N GLY A 67 0.76 8.28 11.94
CA GLY A 67 -0.11 7.14 12.22
C GLY A 67 -0.64 6.53 10.91
N PRO A 68 -1.09 5.27 10.92
CA PRO A 68 -1.69 4.67 9.74
C PRO A 68 -2.73 5.63 9.16
N PRO A 69 -2.79 5.82 7.83
CA PRO A 69 -3.79 6.69 7.22
C PRO A 69 -5.18 6.16 7.61
N THR A 70 -5.80 6.79 8.60
CA THR A 70 -7.09 6.40 9.19
C THR A 70 -8.27 6.68 8.28
N ASP A 71 -8.01 7.28 7.12
CA ASP A 71 -9.02 7.77 6.18
C ASP A 71 -9.31 6.85 4.99
N ILE A 72 -8.87 5.59 5.07
CA ILE A 72 -9.23 4.60 4.06
C ILE A 72 -10.63 4.07 4.39
N ARG A 73 -11.59 4.29 3.48
CA ARG A 73 -12.94 3.73 3.54
C ARG A 73 -13.14 2.77 2.38
N TRP A 74 -13.81 1.66 2.64
CA TRP A 74 -14.13 0.67 1.61
C TRP A 74 -15.56 0.89 1.14
N GLY A 75 -15.74 1.10 -0.16
CA GLY A 75 -17.05 1.21 -0.79
C GLY A 75 -17.26 0.12 -1.84
N THR A 76 -18.52 -0.18 -2.14
CA THR A 76 -18.89 -1.07 -3.24
C THR A 76 -19.64 -0.28 -4.29
N CYS A 77 -19.19 -0.32 -5.54
CA CYS A 77 -19.89 0.34 -6.64
C CYS A 77 -21.27 -0.29 -6.85
N PRO A 78 -22.38 0.47 -6.79
CA PRO A 78 -23.72 -0.08 -7.03
C PRO A 78 -23.94 -0.53 -8.49
N ALA A 79 -23.24 0.07 -9.46
CA ALA A 79 -23.40 -0.23 -10.88
C ALA A 79 -22.76 -1.57 -11.31
N CYS A 80 -21.56 -1.88 -10.80
CA CYS A 80 -20.81 -3.09 -11.20
C CYS A 80 -20.39 -3.99 -10.05
N ARG A 81 -20.81 -3.68 -8.81
CA ARG A 81 -20.48 -4.42 -7.57
C ARG A 81 -18.98 -4.52 -7.25
N TYR A 82 -18.12 -3.75 -7.92
CA TYR A 82 -16.69 -3.71 -7.63
C TYR A 82 -16.43 -3.03 -6.28
N LYS A 83 -15.64 -3.70 -5.42
CA LYS A 83 -15.27 -3.20 -4.10
C LYS A 83 -13.90 -2.53 -4.17
N PHE A 84 -13.79 -1.29 -3.70
CA PHE A 84 -12.54 -0.53 -3.75
C PHE A 84 -12.39 0.41 -2.55
N ALA A 85 -11.13 0.76 -2.28
CA ALA A 85 -10.76 1.69 -1.23
C ALA A 85 -10.79 3.13 -1.76
N THR A 86 -11.38 4.03 -0.99
CA THR A 86 -11.49 5.47 -1.27
C THR A 86 -11.04 6.25 -0.05
N GLY A 87 -10.38 7.38 -0.27
CA GLY A 87 -10.06 8.34 0.80
C GLY A 87 -11.25 9.21 1.18
N GLU A 88 -10.97 10.32 1.88
CA GLU A 88 -11.93 11.40 2.11
C GLU A 88 -12.13 12.24 0.85
N VAL A 89 -13.06 11.81 0.00
CA VAL A 89 -13.42 12.52 -1.24
C VAL A 89 -14.93 12.45 -1.44
N GLU A 90 -15.52 13.57 -1.86
CA GLU A 90 -16.97 13.73 -2.06
C GLU A 90 -17.49 12.92 -3.26
N ALA A 91 -16.68 12.84 -4.32
CA ALA A 91 -17.00 12.12 -5.55
C ALA A 91 -15.84 11.19 -5.93
N VAL A 92 -16.17 9.99 -6.42
CA VAL A 92 -15.20 8.98 -6.87
C VAL A 92 -15.64 8.36 -8.17
N THR A 93 -14.68 8.06 -9.03
CA THR A 93 -14.92 7.30 -10.27
C THR A 93 -14.63 5.83 -10.01
N CYS A 94 -15.58 4.95 -10.30
CA CYS A 94 -15.36 3.52 -10.17
C CYS A 94 -14.23 3.07 -11.12
N PRO A 95 -13.15 2.43 -10.61
CA PRO A 95 -12.04 2.01 -11.46
C PRO A 95 -12.41 0.87 -12.42
N ASN A 96 -13.52 0.16 -12.18
CA ASN A 96 -13.98 -0.94 -13.01
C ASN A 96 -14.89 -0.48 -14.17
N CYS A 97 -16.00 0.20 -13.86
CA CYS A 97 -16.99 0.61 -14.87
C CYS A 97 -17.00 2.10 -15.21
N ARG A 98 -16.11 2.90 -14.60
CA ARG A 98 -16.02 4.36 -14.76
C ARG A 98 -17.28 5.15 -14.37
N ALA A 99 -18.23 4.54 -13.67
CA ALA A 99 -19.37 5.25 -13.10
C ALA A 99 -18.90 6.31 -12.09
N SER A 100 -19.48 7.51 -12.18
CA SER A 100 -19.33 8.57 -11.19
C SER A 100 -20.21 8.24 -9.98
N LEU A 101 -19.61 8.28 -8.79
CA LEU A 101 -20.29 7.95 -7.54
C LEU A 101 -20.11 9.10 -6.56
N LEU A 102 -21.19 9.49 -5.88
CA LEU A 102 -21.15 10.39 -4.74
C LEU A 102 -21.07 9.59 -3.45
N ARG A 103 -20.28 10.09 -2.52
CA ARG A 103 -20.21 9.56 -1.16
C ARG A 103 -21.33 10.17 -0.33
N SER A 104 -22.18 9.32 0.23
CA SER A 104 -23.16 9.74 1.24
C SER A 104 -22.50 9.87 2.61
N SER A 105 -23.08 10.68 3.50
CA SER A 105 -22.58 10.88 4.87
C SER A 105 -22.51 9.60 5.70
N ASP A 106 -23.28 8.58 5.33
CA ASP A 106 -23.28 7.23 5.92
C ASP A 106 -22.09 6.36 5.45
N GLY A 107 -21.26 6.88 4.53
CA GLY A 107 -20.12 6.17 3.95
C GLY A 107 -20.48 5.24 2.78
N ASN A 108 -21.75 5.18 2.37
CA ASN A 108 -22.17 4.43 1.19
C ASN A 108 -21.92 5.20 -0.12
N LEU A 109 -21.69 4.48 -1.23
CA LEU A 109 -21.49 5.04 -2.56
C LEU A 109 -22.80 5.01 -3.36
N GLY A 110 -23.33 6.19 -3.68
CA GLY A 110 -24.49 6.37 -4.57
C GLY A 110 -24.06 6.73 -5.99
N ILE A 111 -24.89 6.42 -6.99
CA ILE A 111 -24.64 6.84 -8.39
C ILE A 111 -25.06 8.29 -8.53
N THR A 112 -24.23 9.12 -9.18
CA THR A 112 -24.70 10.40 -9.70
C THR A 112 -25.41 10.21 -11.02
N GLU A 113 -26.74 10.33 -11.02
CA GLU A 113 -27.48 10.62 -12.25
C GLU A 113 -27.21 12.08 -12.60
N GLY A 114 -26.39 12.29 -13.63
CA GLY A 114 -26.21 13.58 -14.30
C GLY A 114 -27.20 13.72 -15.45
#